data_AF-A0A7Y5DBG6-F1
#
_entry.id   AF-A0A7Y5DBG6-F1
#
_cell.length_a   1.000
_cell.length_b   1.000
_cell.length_c   1.000
_cell.angle_alpha   90.00
_cell.angle_beta   90.00
_cell.angle_gamma   90.00
#
_symmetry.space_group_name_H-M   'P 1'
#
loop_
_entity.id
_entity.type
_entity.pdbx_description
1 polymer ?
#
loop_
_entity_poly.entity_id
_entity_poly.type
_entity_poly.pdbx_seq_one_letter_code
_entity_poly.pdbx_strand_id
1 'polypeptide(L)'
;MKYLLLLITICFVFKSIGQTSGASSISSIEYKANQIEKNDIKVGELNRQHLETYNLESIKLKKLKKELNDLIEEKIAVLDEYRRGQFCTGCSVPRSQFGPGESFPHTGQRVRAATPQELAVKEKEYDDKIARKREELKLFEFSENEFTRKRADIDQQMNNLKNQSDKLREEIVALSKAYKEIVVKEAIAAHAGFISELMRIIAEKHFIEDRINIITVKIADINAEESKALNESAEKVRRQNEEDKQKISSQIEGNKQKLQQLLQRLTSRLDPLKLEDGNLMQQLFNINKQLQNSSKLTADEVKTLEAEKTTVEDRIAQLQKSITDYENDYTASKQQIETENRVLEDKKWNLTINLTKRQQETSELLKKAFTLRRKILEDAKIARQTNLQLTGELLLSKKAAARKKFMVYAADADNERVRLVRACQKAGCSCYGIDTHGTIVGNWNKAEGCVGEMEAAHFTTDPIYGCVEETAIYRQHYSSLINGLSDADIRALQKQSGKIRYDLILKKISN
;
A
#
# COMPACT_ATOMS: atom_id res chain seq x y z
N MET A 1 39.48 27.69 -1.49
CA MET A 1 39.84 26.39 -0.87
C MET A 1 39.00 26.12 0.39
N LYS A 2 37.70 25.82 0.24
CA LYS A 2 36.81 25.40 1.35
C LYS A 2 35.71 24.46 0.83
N TYR A 3 36.10 23.45 0.06
CA TYR A 3 35.24 22.35 -0.38
C TYR A 3 36.08 21.07 -0.46
N LEU A 4 36.32 20.43 0.68
CA LEU A 4 36.97 19.09 0.70
C LEU A 4 36.66 18.27 1.96
N LEU A 5 35.54 18.52 2.65
CA LEU A 5 35.22 17.81 3.90
C LEU A 5 33.72 17.62 4.10
N LEU A 6 33.02 17.27 3.01
CA LEU A 6 31.60 16.89 3.03
C LEU A 6 31.34 15.69 2.11
N LEU A 7 32.21 14.68 2.18
CA LEU A 7 32.16 13.47 1.34
C LEU A 7 32.52 12.19 2.12
N ILE A 8 32.30 12.17 3.44
CA ILE A 8 32.41 10.96 4.28
C ILE A 8 31.18 10.90 5.22
N THR A 9 30.00 10.87 4.61
CA THR A 9 28.78 10.36 5.25
C THR A 9 28.03 9.47 4.26
N ILE A 10 28.79 8.67 3.50
CA ILE A 10 28.28 7.43 2.91
C ILE A 10 28.30 6.42 4.05
N CYS A 11 27.28 6.47 4.90
CA CYS A 11 27.01 5.44 5.89
C CYS A 11 26.78 4.12 5.15
N PHE A 12 27.77 3.24 5.21
CA PHE A 12 27.65 1.78 5.29
C PHE A 12 26.23 1.22 5.03
N VAL A 13 25.86 1.08 3.75
CA VAL A 13 24.86 0.10 3.30
C VAL A 13 25.55 -0.87 2.35
N PHE A 14 26.69 -1.41 2.77
CA PHE A 14 27.08 -2.73 2.30
C PHE A 14 26.36 -3.73 3.20
N LYS A 15 25.16 -4.16 2.75
CA LYS A 15 24.50 -5.36 3.27
C LYS A 15 25.44 -6.53 3.06
N SER A 16 26.24 -6.84 4.07
CA SER A 16 26.94 -8.10 4.18
C SER A 16 25.90 -9.18 4.50
N ILE A 17 25.79 -10.15 3.57
CA ILE A 17 25.50 -11.59 3.75
C ILE A 17 24.29 -11.93 4.65
N GLY A 18 23.28 -12.59 4.06
CA GLY A 18 21.98 -13.00 4.64
C GLY A 18 22.05 -13.63 6.04
N GLN A 19 21.93 -12.78 7.05
CA GLN A 19 21.86 -13.11 8.47
C GLN A 19 20.86 -12.17 9.13
N THR A 20 20.08 -12.68 10.08
CA THR A 20 19.21 -11.86 10.92
C THR A 20 20.02 -11.20 12.03
N SER A 21 19.41 -10.22 12.71
CA SER A 21 20.01 -9.61 13.91
C SER A 21 20.26 -10.63 15.05
N GLY A 22 19.69 -11.83 14.96
CA GLY A 22 19.88 -12.93 15.91
C GLY A 22 21.08 -13.84 15.63
N ALA A 23 21.77 -13.72 14.49
CA ALA A 23 22.82 -14.64 14.06
C ALA A 23 24.00 -14.77 15.05
N SER A 24 24.30 -13.69 15.79
CA SER A 24 25.32 -13.67 16.85
C SER A 24 24.94 -14.56 18.03
N SER A 25 23.66 -14.56 18.41
CA SER A 25 23.11 -15.42 19.46
C SER A 25 23.20 -16.88 19.04
N ILE A 26 22.89 -17.21 17.78
CA ILE A 26 23.00 -18.57 17.24
C ILE A 26 24.45 -19.07 17.31
N SER A 27 25.40 -18.25 16.86
CA SER A 27 26.83 -18.64 16.86
C SER A 27 27.34 -18.89 18.30
N SER A 28 26.87 -18.09 19.26
CA SER A 28 27.18 -18.30 20.69
C SER A 28 26.57 -19.60 21.23
N ILE A 29 25.31 -19.89 20.88
CA ILE A 29 24.63 -21.12 21.26
C ILE A 29 25.35 -22.35 20.69
N GLU A 30 25.72 -22.34 19.40
CA GLU A 30 26.46 -23.43 18.77
C GLU A 30 27.82 -23.66 19.44
N TYR A 31 28.54 -22.59 19.76
CA TYR A 31 29.80 -22.68 20.50
C TYR A 31 29.61 -23.34 21.86
N LYS A 32 28.60 -22.93 22.64
CA LYS A 32 28.30 -23.50 23.96
C LYS A 32 27.85 -24.96 23.86
N ALA A 33 27.03 -25.32 22.88
CA ALA A 33 26.63 -26.70 22.62
C ALA A 33 27.83 -27.60 22.30
N ASN A 34 28.81 -27.09 21.54
CA ASN A 34 30.06 -27.82 21.27
C ASN A 34 30.93 -27.98 22.53
N GLN A 35 30.89 -27.03 23.47
CA GLN A 35 31.60 -27.17 24.75
C GLN A 35 30.95 -28.23 25.65
N ILE A 36 29.62 -28.31 25.67
CA ILE A 36 28.88 -29.37 26.39
C ILE A 36 29.27 -30.76 25.83
N GLU A 37 29.28 -30.93 24.51
CA GLU A 37 29.69 -32.20 23.89
C GLU A 37 31.12 -32.60 24.29
N LYS A 38 32.07 -31.65 24.33
CA LYS A 38 33.44 -31.91 24.80
C LYS A 38 33.47 -32.33 26.27
N ASN A 39 32.69 -31.67 27.12
CA ASN A 39 32.57 -32.03 28.53
C ASN A 39 31.98 -33.43 28.68
N ASP A 40 30.95 -33.79 27.92
CA ASP A 40 30.29 -35.09 27.98
C ASP A 40 31.22 -36.22 27.51
N ILE A 41 32.01 -35.98 26.45
CA ILE A 41 33.08 -36.90 26.03
C ILE A 41 34.09 -37.09 27.16
N LYS A 42 34.52 -35.99 27.80
CA LYS A 42 35.51 -36.06 28.89
C LYS A 42 34.97 -36.78 30.13
N VAL A 43 33.70 -36.58 30.48
CA VAL A 43 33.02 -37.34 31.52
C VAL A 43 32.97 -38.83 31.16
N GLY A 44 32.72 -39.18 29.89
CA GLY A 44 32.78 -40.55 29.40
C GLY A 44 34.16 -41.19 29.57
N GLU A 45 35.24 -40.47 29.26
CA GLU A 45 36.62 -40.92 29.50
C GLU A 45 36.92 -41.12 30.99
N LEU A 46 36.57 -40.13 31.82
CA LEU A 46 36.75 -40.19 33.27
C LEU A 46 35.99 -41.36 33.89
N ASN A 47 34.77 -41.63 33.42
CA ASN A 47 33.98 -42.77 33.89
C ASN A 47 34.63 -44.12 33.51
N ARG A 48 35.26 -44.22 32.32
CA ARG A 48 36.04 -45.42 31.95
C ARG A 48 37.26 -45.59 32.87
N GLN A 49 37.98 -44.50 33.14
CA GLN A 49 39.11 -44.51 34.08
C GLN A 49 38.66 -44.88 35.49
N HIS A 50 37.51 -44.39 35.93
CA HIS A 50 36.89 -44.73 37.21
C HIS A 50 36.63 -46.24 37.31
N LEU A 51 36.03 -46.85 36.28
CA LEU A 51 35.80 -48.29 36.23
C LEU A 51 37.10 -49.10 36.22
N GLU A 52 38.12 -48.63 35.50
CA GLU A 52 39.45 -49.26 35.45
C GLU A 52 40.12 -49.30 36.83
N THR A 53 39.89 -48.30 37.69
CA THR A 53 40.45 -48.30 39.05
C THR A 53 40.03 -49.52 39.87
N TYR A 54 38.79 -50.02 39.72
CA TYR A 54 38.32 -51.22 40.42
C TYR A 54 39.08 -52.48 39.98
N ASN A 55 39.38 -52.58 38.68
CA ASN A 55 40.15 -53.72 38.17
C ASN A 55 41.59 -53.68 38.71
N LEU A 56 42.24 -52.51 38.66
CA LEU A 56 43.59 -52.32 39.19
C LEU A 56 43.68 -52.59 40.70
N GLU A 57 42.68 -52.14 41.47
CA GLU A 57 42.57 -52.43 42.90
C GLU A 57 42.43 -53.94 43.16
N SER A 58 41.58 -54.64 42.39
CA SER A 58 41.41 -56.09 42.48
C SER A 58 42.71 -56.86 42.15
N ILE A 59 43.45 -56.42 41.13
CA ILE A 59 44.76 -56.99 40.77
C ILE A 59 45.75 -56.80 41.93
N LYS A 60 45.82 -55.62 42.53
CA LYS A 60 46.73 -55.35 43.65
C LYS A 60 46.33 -56.15 44.90
N LEU A 61 45.03 -56.25 45.19
CA LEU A 61 44.51 -57.08 46.28
C LEU A 61 44.89 -58.56 46.10
N LYS A 62 44.72 -59.10 44.88
CA LYS A 62 45.12 -60.48 44.55
C LYS A 62 46.62 -60.68 44.71
N LYS A 63 47.43 -59.70 44.29
CA LYS A 63 48.89 -59.73 44.45
C LYS A 63 49.29 -59.76 45.93
N LEU A 64 48.71 -58.90 46.78
CA LEU A 64 48.96 -58.89 48.22
C LEU A 64 48.52 -60.19 48.90
N LYS A 65 47.36 -60.76 48.51
CA LYS A 65 46.88 -62.06 49.00
C LYS A 65 47.83 -63.19 48.60
N LYS A 66 48.32 -63.18 47.35
CA LYS A 66 49.31 -64.15 46.88
C LYS A 66 50.63 -64.03 47.66
N GLU A 67 51.18 -62.83 47.78
CA GLU A 67 52.43 -62.58 48.53
C GLU A 67 52.30 -63.02 50.00
N LEU A 68 51.14 -62.84 50.63
CA LEU A 68 50.88 -63.34 51.98
C LEU A 68 50.86 -64.87 52.03
N ASN A 69 50.22 -65.53 51.07
CA ASN A 69 50.18 -66.99 51.00
C ASN A 69 51.57 -67.58 50.71
N ASP A 70 52.31 -66.98 49.77
CA ASP A 70 53.68 -67.35 49.43
C ASP A 70 54.57 -67.26 50.69
N LEU A 71 54.43 -66.21 51.52
CA LEU A 71 55.14 -66.09 52.81
C LEU A 71 54.75 -67.17 53.84
N ILE A 72 53.48 -67.61 53.85
CA ILE A 72 53.02 -68.68 54.74
C ILE A 72 53.58 -70.04 54.27
N GLU A 73 53.55 -70.30 52.97
CA GLU A 73 54.13 -71.50 52.37
C GLU A 73 55.66 -71.53 52.57
N GLU A 74 56.34 -70.41 52.37
CA GLU A 74 57.77 -70.25 52.63
C GLU A 74 58.09 -70.50 54.11
N LYS A 75 57.29 -69.96 55.05
CA LYS A 75 57.43 -70.26 56.48
C LYS A 75 57.36 -71.76 56.73
N ILE A 76 56.38 -72.46 56.15
CA ILE A 76 56.22 -73.91 56.32
C ILE A 76 57.44 -74.66 55.77
N ALA A 77 57.86 -74.33 54.54
CA ALA A 77 58.98 -75.00 53.88
C ALA A 77 60.30 -74.79 54.64
N VAL A 78 60.58 -73.56 55.08
CA VAL A 78 61.79 -73.23 55.84
C VAL A 78 61.75 -73.85 57.23
N LEU A 79 60.63 -73.82 57.96
CA LEU A 79 60.55 -74.49 59.26
C LEU A 79 60.65 -76.01 59.15
N ASP A 80 60.14 -76.62 58.08
CA ASP A 80 60.29 -78.05 57.80
C ASP A 80 61.74 -78.42 57.46
N GLU A 81 62.47 -77.58 56.72
CA GLU A 81 63.92 -77.72 56.54
C GLU A 81 64.68 -77.59 57.88
N TYR A 82 64.29 -76.63 58.71
CA TYR A 82 64.91 -76.43 60.03
C TYR A 82 64.68 -77.66 60.94
N ARG A 83 63.49 -78.27 60.89
CA ARG A 83 63.12 -79.48 61.66
C ARG A 83 63.79 -80.75 61.14
N ARG A 84 63.97 -80.89 59.82
CA ARG A 84 64.70 -82.02 59.20
C ARG A 84 66.21 -81.97 59.44
N GLY A 85 66.70 -80.87 60.00
CA GLY A 85 68.02 -80.78 60.60
C GLY A 85 69.17 -80.82 59.61
N GLN A 86 69.03 -80.12 58.49
CA GLN A 86 70.08 -79.99 57.48
C GLN A 86 70.88 -78.69 57.67
N PHE A 87 71.66 -78.58 58.76
CA PHE A 87 72.57 -77.44 58.98
C PHE A 87 74.03 -77.86 58.96
N CYS A 88 74.87 -77.05 58.31
CA CYS A 88 76.31 -77.22 58.41
C CYS A 88 76.80 -76.73 59.79
N THR A 89 77.47 -77.61 60.54
CA THR A 89 78.05 -77.28 61.86
C THR A 89 79.09 -76.16 61.83
N GLY A 90 79.74 -75.91 60.68
CA GLY A 90 80.80 -74.88 60.55
C GLY A 90 80.30 -73.45 60.34
N CYS A 91 79.13 -73.26 59.71
CA CYS A 91 78.59 -71.94 59.43
C CYS A 91 77.17 -71.73 59.96
N SER A 92 76.52 -72.78 60.49
CA SER A 92 75.13 -72.76 60.99
C SER A 92 74.09 -72.32 59.95
N VAL A 93 74.40 -72.49 58.67
CA VAL A 93 73.52 -72.17 57.54
C VAL A 93 72.78 -73.45 57.09
N PRO A 94 71.46 -73.36 56.78
CA PRO A 94 70.68 -74.48 56.27
C PRO A 94 71.10 -74.85 54.83
N ARG A 95 70.84 -76.09 54.41
CA ARG A 95 71.20 -76.59 53.07
C ARG A 95 70.67 -75.71 51.93
N SER A 96 69.47 -75.15 52.04
CA SER A 96 68.83 -74.31 51.03
C SER A 96 69.58 -73.02 50.69
N GLN A 97 70.51 -72.59 51.55
CA GLN A 97 71.31 -71.40 51.33
C GLN A 97 72.69 -71.69 50.69
N PHE A 98 73.00 -72.96 50.40
CA PHE A 98 74.20 -73.35 49.65
C PHE A 98 73.96 -73.18 48.15
N GLY A 99 74.89 -72.51 47.47
CA GLY A 99 74.82 -72.26 46.03
C GLY A 99 75.01 -73.54 45.18
N PRO A 100 74.60 -73.52 43.90
CA PRO A 100 74.87 -74.63 42.98
C PRO A 100 76.39 -74.90 42.89
N GLY A 101 76.82 -76.08 43.32
CA GLY A 101 78.24 -76.49 43.31
C GLY A 101 78.96 -76.39 44.66
N GLU A 102 78.32 -75.86 45.70
CA GLU A 102 78.89 -75.87 47.06
C GLU A 102 78.67 -77.23 47.74
N SER A 103 79.67 -77.68 48.52
CA SER A 103 79.58 -78.93 49.29
C SER A 103 78.78 -78.70 50.58
N PHE A 104 77.71 -79.48 50.77
CA PHE A 104 76.89 -79.46 51.98
C PHE A 104 77.01 -80.76 52.77
N PRO A 105 77.45 -80.74 54.04
CA PRO A 105 78.01 -79.58 54.75
C PRO A 105 79.40 -79.20 54.18
N HIS A 106 79.93 -78.01 54.51
CA HIS A 106 81.32 -77.62 54.17
C HIS A 106 82.30 -78.76 54.50
N THR A 107 83.32 -78.96 53.65
CA THR A 107 84.32 -80.02 53.82
C THR A 107 84.87 -80.07 55.26
N GLY A 108 84.72 -81.21 55.93
CA GLY A 108 85.16 -81.42 57.32
C GLY A 108 84.11 -81.12 58.40
N GLN A 109 82.95 -80.60 58.03
CA GLN A 109 81.84 -80.31 58.94
C GLN A 109 80.80 -81.43 58.94
N ARG A 110 79.97 -81.50 59.98
CA ARG A 110 78.84 -82.42 60.11
C ARG A 110 77.51 -81.69 59.93
N VAL A 111 76.46 -82.46 59.66
CA VAL A 111 75.08 -81.98 59.65
C VAL A 111 74.54 -82.00 61.09
N ARG A 112 73.89 -80.92 61.53
CA ARG A 112 73.19 -80.86 62.83
C ARG A 112 71.74 -80.39 62.65
N ALA A 113 70.89 -80.74 63.62
CA ALA A 113 69.57 -80.13 63.76
C ALA A 113 69.66 -78.68 64.22
N ALA A 114 68.64 -77.87 63.88
CA ALA A 114 68.45 -76.56 64.49
C ALA A 114 68.23 -76.71 66.00
N THR A 115 68.80 -75.80 66.78
CA THR A 115 68.48 -75.71 68.21
C THR A 115 67.06 -75.17 68.40
N PRO A 116 66.39 -75.46 69.54
CA PRO A 116 65.08 -74.90 69.84
C PRO A 116 65.06 -73.37 69.76
N GLN A 117 66.15 -72.70 70.16
CA GLN A 117 66.31 -71.25 70.10
C GLN A 117 66.37 -70.75 68.65
N GLU A 118 67.15 -71.40 67.77
CA GLU A 118 67.25 -71.02 66.35
C GLU A 118 65.92 -71.22 65.60
N LEU A 119 65.19 -72.29 65.91
CA LEU A 119 63.86 -72.53 65.35
C LEU A 119 62.86 -71.45 65.81
N ALA A 120 62.86 -71.10 67.10
CA ALA A 120 61.99 -70.05 67.64
C ALA A 120 62.30 -68.66 67.08
N VAL A 121 63.59 -68.34 66.87
CA VAL A 121 63.99 -67.07 66.23
C VAL A 121 63.51 -67.02 64.78
N LYS A 122 63.64 -68.11 64.02
CA LYS A 122 63.21 -68.13 62.61
C LYS A 122 61.70 -68.15 62.46
N GLU A 123 61.01 -68.86 63.34
CA GLU A 123 59.54 -68.83 63.43
C GLU A 123 59.05 -67.42 63.72
N LYS A 124 59.63 -66.75 64.72
CA LYS A 124 59.32 -65.36 65.04
C LYS A 124 59.59 -64.40 63.88
N GLU A 125 60.70 -64.57 63.15
CA GLU A 125 61.02 -63.75 61.97
C GLU A 125 59.94 -63.85 60.88
N TYR A 126 59.49 -65.06 60.55
CA TYR A 126 58.40 -65.25 59.58
C TYR A 126 57.05 -64.82 60.14
N ASP A 127 56.78 -65.00 61.43
CA ASP A 127 55.56 -64.49 62.07
C ASP A 127 55.52 -62.95 62.03
N ASP A 128 56.63 -62.26 62.27
CA ASP A 128 56.72 -60.81 62.15
C ASP A 128 56.57 -60.34 60.68
N LYS A 129 57.09 -61.11 59.71
CA LYS A 129 56.88 -60.86 58.27
C LYS A 129 55.41 -61.04 57.86
N ILE A 130 54.80 -62.15 58.27
CA ILE A 130 53.39 -62.47 58.01
C ILE A 130 52.47 -61.44 58.70
N ALA A 131 52.75 -61.07 59.95
CA ALA A 131 51.99 -60.07 60.69
C ALA A 131 52.04 -58.71 59.99
N ARG A 132 53.23 -58.25 59.57
CA ARG A 132 53.37 -57.00 58.78
C ARG A 132 52.60 -57.06 57.46
N LYS A 133 52.66 -58.19 56.75
CA LYS A 133 51.96 -58.35 55.47
C LYS A 133 50.44 -58.45 55.64
N ARG A 134 49.97 -59.09 56.72
CA ARG A 134 48.55 -59.10 57.12
C ARG A 134 48.05 -57.71 57.43
N GLU A 135 48.83 -56.91 58.16
CA GLU A 135 48.47 -55.53 58.47
C GLU A 135 48.48 -54.66 57.20
N GLU A 136 49.46 -54.80 56.31
CA GLU A 136 49.48 -54.13 54.99
C GLU A 136 48.22 -54.47 54.18
N LEU A 137 47.84 -55.75 54.14
CA LEU A 137 46.63 -56.20 53.45
C LEU A 137 45.35 -55.64 54.08
N LYS A 138 45.27 -55.62 55.41
CA LYS A 138 44.13 -55.07 56.15
C LYS A 138 44.01 -53.55 55.95
N LEU A 139 45.12 -52.83 56.01
CA LEU A 139 45.16 -51.40 55.71
C LEU A 139 44.72 -51.13 54.26
N PHE A 140 45.18 -51.93 53.31
CA PHE A 140 44.78 -51.77 51.91
C PHE A 140 43.29 -52.10 51.64
N GLU A 141 42.74 -53.13 52.31
CA GLU A 141 41.35 -53.60 52.11
C GLU A 141 40.32 -52.75 52.85
N PHE A 142 40.65 -52.16 54.00
CA PHE A 142 39.69 -51.46 54.86
C PHE A 142 39.97 -49.98 55.10
N SER A 143 41.14 -49.47 54.71
CA SER A 143 41.47 -48.03 54.83
C SER A 143 41.48 -47.35 53.47
N GLU A 144 41.48 -46.01 53.49
CA GLU A 144 41.64 -45.22 52.29
C GLU A 144 42.99 -45.51 51.62
N ASN A 145 42.94 -46.04 50.39
CA ASN A 145 44.10 -46.39 49.59
C ASN A 145 44.24 -45.42 48.39
N GLU A 146 45.25 -45.64 47.54
CA GLU A 146 45.45 -44.81 46.35
C GLU A 146 44.32 -44.91 45.31
N PHE A 147 43.57 -46.01 45.26
CA PHE A 147 42.46 -46.20 44.33
C PHE A 147 41.20 -45.46 44.80
N THR A 148 40.88 -45.53 46.10
CA THR A 148 39.76 -44.76 46.67
C THR A 148 39.97 -43.25 46.52
N ARG A 149 41.20 -42.74 46.73
CA ARG A 149 41.54 -41.33 46.51
C ARG A 149 41.39 -40.94 45.04
N LYS A 150 41.88 -41.78 44.13
CA LYS A 150 41.77 -41.54 42.69
C LYS A 150 40.31 -41.54 42.22
N ARG A 151 39.46 -42.43 42.76
CA ARG A 151 38.02 -42.43 42.46
C ARG A 151 37.35 -41.14 42.93
N ALA A 152 37.62 -40.70 44.15
CA ALA A 152 37.07 -39.44 44.68
C ALA A 152 37.47 -38.21 43.84
N ASP A 153 38.73 -38.13 43.41
CA ASP A 153 39.21 -37.07 42.50
C ASP A 153 38.52 -37.13 41.13
N ILE A 154 38.40 -38.34 40.55
CA ILE A 154 37.68 -38.53 39.27
C ILE A 154 36.20 -38.13 39.41
N ASP A 155 35.54 -38.50 40.50
CA ASP A 155 34.14 -38.11 40.79
C ASP A 155 34.01 -36.59 40.91
N GLN A 156 34.94 -35.93 41.59
CA GLN A 156 34.97 -34.47 41.70
C GLN A 156 35.14 -33.82 40.33
N GLN A 157 36.05 -34.32 39.48
CA GLN A 157 36.24 -33.81 38.12
C GLN A 157 34.99 -34.01 37.25
N MET A 158 34.35 -35.19 37.33
CA MET A 158 33.10 -35.47 36.61
C MET A 158 31.98 -34.54 37.06
N ASN A 159 31.82 -34.31 38.37
CA ASN A 159 30.79 -33.41 38.90
C ASN A 159 31.04 -31.95 38.50
N ASN A 160 32.30 -31.50 38.49
CA ASN A 160 32.66 -30.17 38.01
C ASN A 160 32.29 -29.97 36.53
N LEU A 161 32.59 -30.95 35.67
CA LEU A 161 32.24 -30.91 34.24
C LEU A 161 30.72 -30.93 34.03
N LYS A 162 29.98 -31.76 34.78
CA LYS A 162 28.51 -31.80 34.74
C LYS A 162 27.91 -30.45 35.13
N ASN A 163 28.36 -29.86 36.23
CA ASN A 163 27.92 -28.54 36.69
C ASN A 163 28.23 -27.43 35.67
N GLN A 164 29.37 -27.51 34.98
CA GLN A 164 29.68 -26.59 33.87
C GLN A 164 28.74 -26.78 32.68
N SER A 165 28.46 -28.03 32.29
CA SER A 165 27.50 -28.33 31.24
C SER A 165 26.09 -27.82 31.58
N ASP A 166 25.63 -27.95 32.83
CA ASP A 166 24.32 -27.44 33.26
C ASP A 166 24.23 -25.92 33.17
N LYS A 167 25.27 -25.18 33.61
CA LYS A 167 25.34 -23.72 33.42
C LYS A 167 25.28 -23.32 31.94
N LEU A 168 26.01 -24.04 31.09
CA LEU A 168 25.98 -23.80 29.63
C LEU A 168 24.58 -24.06 29.04
N ARG A 169 23.84 -25.05 29.53
CA ARG A 169 22.44 -25.32 29.10
C ARG A 169 21.53 -24.15 29.48
N GLU A 170 21.64 -23.62 30.69
CA GLU A 170 20.87 -22.43 31.12
C GLU A 170 21.18 -21.21 30.24
N GLU A 171 22.46 -20.96 29.94
CA GLU A 171 22.88 -19.88 29.05
C GLU A 171 22.33 -20.06 27.62
N ILE A 172 22.34 -21.29 27.08
CA ILE A 172 21.74 -21.59 25.77
C ILE A 172 20.24 -21.28 25.78
N VAL A 173 19.52 -21.67 26.83
CA VAL A 173 18.08 -21.39 26.96
C VAL A 173 17.83 -19.87 26.95
N ALA A 174 18.58 -19.10 27.74
CA ALA A 174 18.46 -17.64 27.78
C ALA A 174 18.75 -16.99 26.41
N LEU A 175 19.83 -17.40 25.75
CA LEU A 175 20.19 -16.91 24.42
C LEU A 175 19.15 -17.28 23.35
N SER A 176 18.55 -18.48 23.43
CA SER A 176 17.52 -18.91 22.49
C SER A 176 16.24 -18.06 22.59
N LYS A 177 15.90 -17.60 23.80
CA LYS A 177 14.79 -16.68 24.03
C LYS A 177 15.10 -15.29 23.46
N ALA A 178 16.29 -14.76 23.76
CA ALA A 178 16.74 -13.47 23.23
C ALA A 178 16.76 -13.46 21.69
N TYR A 179 17.24 -14.54 21.07
CA TYR A 179 17.18 -14.74 19.62
C TYR A 179 15.76 -14.56 19.08
N LYS A 180 14.77 -15.28 19.64
CA LYS A 180 13.37 -15.18 19.19
C LYS A 180 12.86 -13.74 19.26
N GLU A 181 13.07 -13.08 20.39
CA GLU A 181 12.56 -11.72 20.62
C GLU A 181 13.17 -10.71 19.64
N ILE A 182 14.49 -10.76 19.42
CA ILE A 182 15.20 -9.86 18.51
C ILE A 182 14.73 -10.09 17.07
N VAL A 183 14.69 -11.34 16.63
CA VAL A 183 14.36 -11.69 15.24
C VAL A 183 12.90 -11.42 14.91
N VAL A 184 11.96 -11.71 15.82
CA VAL A 184 10.54 -11.36 15.62
C VAL A 184 10.34 -9.84 15.57
N LYS A 185 11.02 -9.08 16.44
CA LYS A 185 10.93 -7.61 16.45
C LYS A 185 11.50 -7.00 15.17
N GLU A 186 12.66 -7.49 14.72
CA GLU A 186 13.27 -7.09 13.44
C GLU A 186 12.33 -7.37 12.27
N ALA A 187 11.71 -8.55 12.22
CA ALA A 187 10.76 -8.93 11.19
C ALA A 187 9.56 -7.98 11.14
N ILE A 188 8.95 -7.66 12.28
CA ILE A 188 7.82 -6.72 12.36
C ILE A 188 8.23 -5.35 11.79
N ALA A 189 9.40 -4.84 12.16
CA ALA A 189 9.89 -3.56 11.63
C ALA A 189 10.16 -3.61 10.12
N ALA A 190 10.71 -4.72 9.61
CA ALA A 190 10.92 -4.92 8.18
C ALA A 190 9.59 -4.98 7.42
N HIS A 191 8.59 -5.70 7.95
CA HIS A 191 7.25 -5.78 7.38
C HIS A 191 6.61 -4.38 7.31
N ALA A 192 6.65 -3.60 8.40
CA ALA A 192 6.11 -2.24 8.41
C ALA A 192 6.73 -1.36 7.31
N GLY A 193 8.05 -1.48 7.09
CA GLY A 193 8.74 -0.79 5.98
C GLY A 193 8.26 -1.24 4.59
N PHE A 194 8.01 -2.53 4.39
CA PHE A 194 7.49 -3.04 3.12
C PHE A 194 6.05 -2.61 2.86
N ILE A 195 5.22 -2.66 3.91
CA ILE A 195 3.79 -2.38 3.84
C ILE A 195 3.51 -0.88 3.69
N SER A 196 4.32 -0.02 4.31
CA SER A 196 4.16 1.43 4.21
C SER A 196 4.19 1.94 2.76
N GLU A 197 5.11 1.42 1.93
CA GLU A 197 5.15 1.79 0.50
C GLU A 197 3.88 1.35 -0.24
N LEU A 198 3.36 0.15 0.07
CA LEU A 198 2.13 -0.38 -0.54
C LEU A 198 0.91 0.45 -0.14
N MET A 199 0.78 0.80 1.14
CA MET A 199 -0.32 1.63 1.65
C MET A 199 -0.35 3.01 1.02
N ARG A 200 0.83 3.62 0.80
CA ARG A 200 0.94 4.89 0.07
C ARG A 200 0.41 4.76 -1.37
N ILE A 201 0.82 3.71 -2.09
CA ILE A 201 0.38 3.49 -3.47
C ILE A 201 -1.13 3.21 -3.54
N ILE A 202 -1.68 2.46 -2.57
CA ILE A 202 -3.15 2.23 -2.48
C ILE A 202 -3.88 3.55 -2.23
N ALA A 203 -3.38 4.40 -1.34
CA ALA A 203 -3.94 5.74 -1.11
C ALA A 203 -3.93 6.59 -2.39
N GLU A 204 -2.84 6.57 -3.14
CA GLU A 204 -2.74 7.26 -4.44
C GLU A 204 -3.71 6.69 -5.48
N LYS A 205 -3.84 5.37 -5.56
CA LYS A 205 -4.78 4.68 -6.44
C LYS A 205 -6.22 5.12 -6.15
N HIS A 206 -6.66 5.05 -4.89
CA HIS A 206 -8.01 5.45 -4.48
C HIS A 206 -8.26 6.94 -4.73
N PHE A 207 -7.26 7.79 -4.49
CA PHE A 207 -7.38 9.20 -4.81
C PHE A 207 -7.53 9.46 -6.32
N ILE A 208 -6.84 8.71 -7.18
CA ILE A 208 -7.01 8.81 -8.63
C ILE A 208 -8.44 8.39 -9.04
N GLU A 209 -8.96 7.31 -8.46
CA GLU A 209 -10.34 6.85 -8.65
C GLU A 209 -11.35 7.95 -8.25
N ASP A 210 -11.14 8.62 -7.13
CA ASP A 210 -11.94 9.78 -6.70
C ASP A 210 -11.85 10.96 -7.68
N ARG A 211 -10.67 11.26 -8.21
CA ARG A 211 -10.51 12.31 -9.23
C ARG A 211 -11.28 11.98 -10.52
N ILE A 212 -11.31 10.72 -10.94
CA ILE A 212 -12.11 10.27 -12.08
C ILE A 212 -13.60 10.46 -11.80
N ASN A 213 -14.05 10.12 -10.59
CA ASN A 213 -15.42 10.31 -10.14
C ASN A 213 -15.82 11.80 -10.14
N ILE A 214 -14.97 12.67 -9.60
CA ILE A 214 -15.18 14.14 -9.63
C ILE A 214 -15.37 14.63 -11.07
N ILE A 215 -14.48 14.24 -11.97
CA ILE A 215 -14.53 14.68 -13.37
C ILE A 215 -15.81 14.18 -14.04
N THR A 216 -16.24 12.95 -13.74
CA THR A 216 -17.49 12.37 -14.27
C THR A 216 -18.71 13.18 -13.82
N VAL A 217 -18.77 13.58 -12.56
CA VAL A 217 -19.83 14.46 -12.04
C VAL A 217 -19.78 15.84 -12.73
N LYS A 218 -18.59 16.42 -12.90
CA LYS A 218 -18.45 17.72 -13.57
C LYS A 218 -18.89 17.70 -15.04
N ILE A 219 -18.64 16.60 -15.75
CA ILE A 219 -19.14 16.42 -17.13
C ILE A 219 -20.67 16.40 -17.15
N ALA A 220 -21.31 15.72 -16.20
CA ALA A 220 -22.76 15.70 -16.08
C ALA A 220 -23.32 17.10 -15.74
N ASP A 221 -22.70 17.82 -14.80
CA ASP A 221 -23.07 19.19 -14.44
C ASP A 221 -22.94 20.13 -15.67
N ILE A 222 -21.88 20.00 -16.47
CA ILE A 222 -21.70 20.76 -17.72
C ILE A 222 -22.81 20.47 -18.75
N ASN A 223 -23.28 19.22 -18.87
CA ASN A 223 -24.37 18.89 -19.79
C ASN A 223 -25.69 19.52 -19.35
N ALA A 224 -25.94 19.60 -18.04
CA ALA A 224 -27.10 20.29 -17.48
C ALA A 224 -26.99 21.81 -17.68
N GLU A 225 -25.82 22.40 -17.44
CA GLU A 225 -25.52 23.82 -17.72
C GLU A 225 -25.74 24.16 -19.20
N GLU A 226 -25.24 23.33 -20.13
CA GLU A 226 -25.42 23.53 -21.57
C GLU A 226 -26.91 23.54 -21.94
N SER A 227 -27.66 22.53 -21.50
CA SER A 227 -29.10 22.42 -21.80
C SER A 227 -29.86 23.66 -21.29
N LYS A 228 -29.54 24.13 -20.09
CA LYS A 228 -30.15 25.33 -19.52
C LYS A 228 -29.79 26.59 -20.32
N ALA A 229 -28.50 26.80 -20.62
CA ALA A 229 -28.02 27.97 -21.35
C ALA A 229 -28.57 28.04 -22.79
N LEU A 230 -28.70 26.89 -23.46
CA LEU A 230 -29.30 26.82 -24.80
C LEU A 230 -30.79 27.21 -24.77
N ASN A 231 -31.54 26.74 -23.77
CA ASN A 231 -32.94 27.10 -23.60
C ASN A 231 -33.11 28.59 -23.30
N GLU A 232 -32.31 29.15 -22.39
CA GLU A 232 -32.34 30.58 -22.05
C GLU A 232 -31.98 31.47 -23.25
N SER A 233 -30.99 31.06 -24.06
CA SER A 233 -30.61 31.77 -25.29
C SER A 233 -31.73 31.73 -26.34
N ALA A 234 -32.34 30.57 -26.57
CA ALA A 234 -33.45 30.41 -27.51
C ALA A 234 -34.67 31.24 -27.10
N GLU A 235 -34.96 31.30 -25.80
CA GLU A 235 -36.05 32.10 -25.25
C GLU A 235 -35.81 33.60 -25.39
N LYS A 236 -34.57 34.06 -25.15
CA LYS A 236 -34.19 35.47 -25.36
C LYS A 236 -34.37 35.89 -26.81
N VAL A 237 -33.92 35.07 -27.76
CA VAL A 237 -34.11 35.32 -29.21
C VAL A 237 -35.60 35.33 -29.57
N ARG A 238 -36.39 34.40 -29.01
CA ARG A 238 -37.84 34.36 -29.22
C ARG A 238 -38.51 35.65 -28.77
N ARG A 239 -38.20 36.12 -27.55
CA ARG A 239 -38.76 37.36 -27.00
C ARG A 239 -38.40 38.57 -27.85
N GLN A 240 -37.13 38.71 -28.23
CA GLN A 240 -36.68 39.83 -29.06
C GLN A 240 -37.31 39.80 -30.47
N ASN A 241 -37.50 38.62 -31.04
CA ASN A 241 -38.18 38.46 -32.32
C ASN A 241 -39.67 38.85 -32.24
N GLU A 242 -40.33 38.58 -31.12
CA GLU A 242 -41.72 38.99 -30.88
C GLU A 242 -41.84 40.51 -30.66
N GLU A 243 -40.92 41.11 -29.91
CA GLU A 243 -40.81 42.57 -29.75
C GLU A 243 -40.62 43.26 -31.12
N ASP A 244 -39.75 42.73 -31.99
CA ASP A 244 -39.54 43.25 -33.35
C ASP A 244 -40.83 43.15 -34.20
N LYS A 245 -41.55 42.02 -34.12
CA LYS A 245 -42.83 41.82 -34.83
C LYS A 245 -43.93 42.76 -34.34
N GLN A 246 -44.01 43.01 -33.04
CA GLN A 246 -44.96 43.95 -32.46
C GLN A 246 -44.67 45.38 -32.89
N LYS A 247 -43.40 45.78 -32.93
CA LYS A 247 -42.98 47.09 -33.45
C LYS A 247 -43.35 47.26 -34.92
N ILE A 248 -43.10 46.25 -35.75
CA ILE A 248 -43.50 46.26 -37.17
C ILE A 248 -45.02 46.33 -37.31
N SER A 249 -45.77 45.53 -36.55
CA SER A 249 -47.24 45.53 -36.59
C SER A 249 -47.82 46.89 -36.20
N SER A 250 -47.23 47.55 -35.21
CA SER A 250 -47.60 48.92 -34.81
C SER A 250 -47.32 49.95 -35.91
N GLN A 251 -46.22 49.79 -36.65
CA GLN A 251 -45.89 50.66 -37.79
C GLN A 251 -46.89 50.48 -38.95
N ILE A 252 -47.26 49.23 -39.28
CA ILE A 252 -48.26 48.93 -40.30
C ILE A 252 -49.62 49.52 -39.92
N GLU A 253 -50.02 49.40 -38.65
CA GLU A 253 -51.27 49.97 -38.17
C GLU A 253 -51.27 51.50 -38.22
N GLY A 254 -50.16 52.14 -37.82
CA GLY A 254 -49.97 53.58 -37.99
C GLY A 254 -50.06 54.02 -39.46
N ASN A 255 -49.53 53.23 -40.39
CA ASN A 255 -49.63 53.48 -41.82
C ASN A 255 -51.06 53.31 -42.37
N LYS A 256 -51.84 52.34 -41.86
CA LYS A 256 -53.27 52.23 -42.19
C LYS A 256 -54.07 53.45 -41.73
N GLN A 257 -53.80 53.95 -40.52
CA GLN A 257 -54.41 55.17 -40.03
C GLN A 257 -54.04 56.38 -40.91
N LYS A 258 -52.76 56.49 -41.32
CA LYS A 258 -52.33 57.53 -42.27
C LYS A 258 -53.10 57.44 -43.60
N LEU A 259 -53.29 56.24 -44.16
CA LEU A 259 -54.06 56.05 -45.38
C LEU A 259 -55.51 56.54 -45.23
N GLN A 260 -56.15 56.22 -44.10
CA GLN A 260 -57.51 56.72 -43.80
C GLN A 260 -57.55 58.25 -43.72
N GLN A 261 -56.57 58.87 -43.05
CA GLN A 261 -56.47 60.33 -42.97
C GLN A 261 -56.20 60.95 -44.35
N LEU A 262 -55.40 60.30 -45.20
CA LEU A 262 -55.08 60.75 -46.55
C LEU A 262 -56.33 60.74 -47.43
N LEU A 263 -57.14 59.67 -47.34
CA LEU A 263 -58.43 59.57 -48.02
C LEU A 263 -59.40 60.64 -47.54
N GLN A 264 -59.55 60.83 -46.22
CA GLN A 264 -60.44 61.85 -45.67
C GLN A 264 -60.04 63.27 -46.11
N ARG A 265 -58.73 63.58 -46.15
CA ARG A 265 -58.22 64.85 -46.66
C ARG A 265 -58.51 65.02 -48.15
N LEU A 266 -58.32 63.97 -48.95
CA LEU A 266 -58.64 64.00 -50.37
C LEU A 266 -60.14 64.31 -50.57
N THR A 267 -61.03 63.56 -49.92
CA THR A 267 -62.48 63.77 -50.00
C THR A 267 -62.87 65.19 -49.59
N SER A 268 -62.36 65.68 -48.46
CA SER A 268 -62.65 67.04 -47.97
C SER A 268 -62.20 68.16 -48.92
N ARG A 269 -61.18 67.91 -49.76
CA ARG A 269 -60.68 68.87 -50.74
C ARG A 269 -61.35 68.72 -52.10
N LEU A 270 -61.64 67.49 -52.54
CA LEU A 270 -62.24 67.22 -53.85
C LEU A 270 -63.73 67.54 -53.88
N ASP A 271 -64.49 67.25 -52.82
CA ASP A 271 -65.95 67.42 -52.84
C ASP A 271 -66.37 68.86 -53.16
N PRO A 272 -65.78 69.91 -52.56
CA PRO A 272 -66.09 71.29 -52.93
C PRO A 272 -65.66 71.64 -54.35
N LEU A 273 -64.49 71.16 -54.80
CA LEU A 273 -63.96 71.46 -56.14
C LEU A 273 -64.80 70.78 -57.23
N LYS A 274 -65.25 69.55 -57.01
CA LYS A 274 -66.15 68.81 -57.93
C LYS A 274 -67.53 69.46 -58.00
N LEU A 275 -68.02 70.00 -56.87
CA LEU A 275 -69.26 70.78 -56.85
C LEU A 275 -69.11 72.11 -57.62
N GLU A 276 -67.99 72.82 -57.43
CA GLU A 276 -67.68 74.07 -58.16
C GLU A 276 -67.51 73.81 -59.66
N ASP A 277 -66.79 72.76 -60.05
CA ASP A 277 -66.64 72.32 -61.45
C ASP A 277 -68.01 72.01 -62.09
N GLY A 278 -68.88 71.26 -61.39
CA GLY A 278 -70.24 70.99 -61.84
C GLY A 278 -71.10 72.25 -62.01
N ASN A 279 -70.98 73.21 -61.09
CA ASN A 279 -71.67 74.50 -61.19
C ASN A 279 -71.16 75.33 -62.39
N LEU A 280 -69.84 75.39 -62.59
CA LEU A 280 -69.24 76.11 -63.71
C LEU A 280 -69.56 75.45 -65.06
N MET A 281 -69.60 74.11 -65.14
CA MET A 281 -70.07 73.39 -66.32
C MET A 281 -71.53 73.72 -66.66
N GLN A 282 -72.39 73.85 -65.64
CA GLN A 282 -73.78 74.28 -65.83
C GLN A 282 -73.88 75.75 -66.30
N GLN A 283 -73.02 76.63 -65.78
CA GLN A 283 -72.90 78.01 -66.24
C GLN A 283 -72.44 78.08 -67.70
N LEU A 284 -71.40 77.31 -68.07
CA LEU A 284 -70.90 77.21 -69.42
C LEU A 284 -71.97 76.69 -70.40
N PHE A 285 -72.77 75.70 -69.99
CA PHE A 285 -73.89 75.20 -70.78
C PHE A 285 -74.93 76.31 -71.04
N ASN A 286 -75.27 77.10 -70.01
CA ASN A 286 -76.22 78.20 -70.14
C ASN A 286 -75.69 79.33 -71.06
N ILE A 287 -74.42 79.71 -70.91
CA ILE A 287 -73.76 80.71 -71.77
C ILE A 287 -73.74 80.23 -73.24
N ASN A 288 -73.36 78.97 -73.49
CA ASN A 288 -73.38 78.39 -74.84
C ASN A 288 -74.80 78.36 -75.43
N LYS A 289 -75.83 78.06 -74.63
CA LYS A 289 -77.24 78.10 -75.06
C LYS A 289 -77.71 79.52 -75.40
N GLN A 290 -77.24 80.54 -74.68
CA GLN A 290 -77.52 81.94 -74.99
C GLN A 290 -76.83 82.36 -76.28
N LEU A 291 -75.55 82.01 -76.46
CA LEU A 291 -74.78 82.26 -77.69
C LEU A 291 -75.37 81.56 -78.92
N GLN A 292 -75.97 80.36 -78.78
CA GLN A 292 -76.68 79.68 -79.87
C GLN A 292 -77.96 80.41 -80.34
N ASN A 293 -78.54 81.26 -79.50
CA ASN A 293 -79.69 82.12 -79.83
C ASN A 293 -79.24 83.54 -80.25
N SER A 294 -78.08 83.67 -80.88
CA SER A 294 -77.42 84.95 -81.21
C SER A 294 -78.24 85.90 -82.08
N SER A 295 -79.28 85.43 -82.77
CA SER A 295 -80.18 86.28 -83.57
C SER A 295 -81.01 87.29 -82.75
N LYS A 296 -81.03 87.15 -81.41
CA LYS A 296 -81.73 88.06 -80.47
C LYS A 296 -80.80 88.90 -79.60
N LEU A 297 -79.48 88.83 -79.81
CA LEU A 297 -78.47 89.49 -79.00
C LEU A 297 -77.81 90.64 -79.79
N THR A 298 -77.43 91.71 -79.10
CA THR A 298 -76.63 92.80 -79.65
C THR A 298 -75.15 92.40 -79.77
N ALA A 299 -74.38 93.09 -80.62
CA ALA A 299 -72.97 92.78 -80.83
C ALA A 299 -72.12 92.89 -79.54
N ASP A 300 -72.46 93.80 -78.63
CA ASP A 300 -71.79 93.93 -77.33
C ASP A 300 -72.18 92.81 -76.34
N GLU A 301 -73.42 92.32 -76.38
CA GLU A 301 -73.86 91.17 -75.57
C GLU A 301 -73.18 89.87 -76.01
N VAL A 302 -73.02 89.66 -77.32
CA VAL A 302 -72.25 88.52 -77.86
C VAL A 302 -70.80 88.58 -77.39
N LYS A 303 -70.15 89.73 -77.49
CA LYS A 303 -68.75 89.92 -77.06
C LYS A 303 -68.58 89.72 -75.55
N THR A 304 -69.55 90.15 -74.75
CA THR A 304 -69.53 89.97 -73.28
C THR A 304 -69.71 88.49 -72.91
N LEU A 305 -70.67 87.80 -73.53
CA LEU A 305 -70.90 86.36 -73.32
C LEU A 305 -69.73 85.51 -73.82
N GLU A 306 -69.05 85.90 -74.90
CA GLU A 306 -67.82 85.25 -75.35
C GLU A 306 -66.67 85.43 -74.35
N ALA A 307 -66.51 86.62 -73.77
CA ALA A 307 -65.51 86.86 -72.73
C ALA A 307 -65.82 86.10 -71.42
N GLU A 308 -67.09 86.06 -71.01
CA GLU A 308 -67.54 85.25 -69.86
C GLU A 308 -67.36 83.76 -70.12
N LYS A 309 -67.66 83.28 -71.34
CA LYS A 309 -67.40 81.91 -71.75
C LYS A 309 -65.92 81.56 -71.58
N THR A 310 -65.01 82.36 -72.13
CA THR A 310 -63.56 82.11 -72.01
C THR A 310 -63.13 82.11 -70.53
N THR A 311 -63.66 83.02 -69.73
CA THR A 311 -63.36 83.09 -68.28
C THR A 311 -63.83 81.83 -67.54
N VAL A 312 -65.03 81.33 -67.85
CA VAL A 312 -65.59 80.10 -67.27
C VAL A 312 -64.81 78.87 -67.76
N GLU A 313 -64.45 78.81 -69.04
CA GLU A 313 -63.62 77.74 -69.61
C GLU A 313 -62.22 77.68 -68.97
N ASP A 314 -61.56 78.82 -68.79
CA ASP A 314 -60.27 78.91 -68.11
C ASP A 314 -60.37 78.45 -66.66
N ARG A 315 -61.46 78.80 -65.97
CA ARG A 315 -61.68 78.44 -64.57
C ARG A 315 -62.01 76.95 -64.40
N ILE A 316 -62.80 76.37 -65.32
CA ILE A 316 -63.03 74.92 -65.41
C ILE A 316 -61.69 74.21 -65.64
N ALA A 317 -60.87 74.66 -66.58
CA ALA A 317 -59.56 74.05 -66.86
C ALA A 317 -58.62 74.11 -65.64
N GLN A 318 -58.60 75.21 -64.90
CA GLN A 318 -57.83 75.35 -63.66
C GLN A 318 -58.34 74.44 -62.53
N LEU A 319 -59.66 74.31 -62.38
CA LEU A 319 -60.29 73.42 -61.40
C LEU A 319 -60.03 71.95 -61.73
N GLN A 320 -60.22 71.55 -62.99
CA GLN A 320 -59.92 70.20 -63.46
C GLN A 320 -58.45 69.84 -63.28
N LYS A 321 -57.54 70.78 -63.56
CA LYS A 321 -56.12 70.62 -63.26
C LYS A 321 -55.87 70.41 -61.77
N SER A 322 -56.47 71.25 -60.91
CA SER A 322 -56.33 71.13 -59.45
C SER A 322 -56.88 69.81 -58.92
N ILE A 323 -58.03 69.35 -59.43
CA ILE A 323 -58.63 68.04 -59.12
C ILE A 323 -57.65 66.92 -59.51
N THR A 324 -57.11 66.97 -60.72
CA THR A 324 -56.16 65.97 -61.23
C THR A 324 -54.87 65.96 -60.41
N ASP A 325 -54.33 67.13 -60.06
CA ASP A 325 -53.13 67.27 -59.25
C ASP A 325 -53.34 66.65 -57.85
N TYR A 326 -54.49 66.93 -57.20
CA TYR A 326 -54.81 66.30 -55.90
C TYR A 326 -55.02 64.77 -55.99
N GLU A 327 -55.66 64.28 -57.05
CA GLU A 327 -55.84 62.84 -57.27
C GLU A 327 -54.49 62.12 -57.55
N ASN A 328 -53.59 62.78 -58.28
CA ASN A 328 -52.23 62.29 -58.54
C ASN A 328 -51.39 62.24 -57.26
N ASP A 329 -51.38 63.33 -56.47
CA ASP A 329 -50.64 63.40 -55.20
C ASP A 329 -51.13 62.35 -54.20
N TYR A 330 -52.46 62.14 -54.13
CA TYR A 330 -53.05 61.07 -53.34
C TYR A 330 -52.59 59.69 -53.82
N THR A 331 -52.64 59.43 -55.12
CA THR A 331 -52.28 58.13 -55.69
C THR A 331 -50.80 57.82 -55.43
N ALA A 332 -49.92 58.79 -55.62
CA ALA A 332 -48.49 58.66 -55.33
C ALA A 332 -48.23 58.38 -53.83
N SER A 333 -48.85 59.17 -52.95
CA SER A 333 -48.70 59.01 -51.49
C SER A 333 -49.28 57.68 -50.99
N LYS A 334 -50.43 57.27 -51.52
CA LYS A 334 -51.06 55.98 -51.23
C LYS A 334 -50.14 54.84 -51.65
N GLN A 335 -49.63 54.87 -52.88
CA GLN A 335 -48.75 53.83 -53.41
C GLN A 335 -47.45 53.73 -52.60
N GLN A 336 -46.89 54.86 -52.15
CA GLN A 336 -45.74 54.87 -51.25
C GLN A 336 -46.04 54.14 -49.93
N ILE A 337 -47.14 54.49 -49.25
CA ILE A 337 -47.49 53.86 -47.97
C ILE A 337 -47.81 52.36 -48.15
N GLU A 338 -48.49 51.97 -49.23
CA GLU A 338 -48.76 50.57 -49.56
C GLU A 338 -47.47 49.79 -49.83
N THR A 339 -46.50 50.40 -50.51
CA THR A 339 -45.17 49.81 -50.74
C THR A 339 -44.41 49.63 -49.43
N GLU A 340 -44.44 50.64 -48.55
CA GLU A 340 -43.84 50.55 -47.22
C GLU A 340 -44.47 49.41 -46.39
N ASN A 341 -45.80 49.30 -46.39
CA ASN A 341 -46.51 48.23 -45.69
C ASN A 341 -46.15 46.85 -46.23
N ARG A 342 -46.01 46.69 -47.55
CA ARG A 342 -45.56 45.43 -48.15
C ARG A 342 -44.16 45.05 -47.67
N VAL A 343 -43.21 45.99 -47.68
CA VAL A 343 -41.84 45.77 -47.17
C VAL A 343 -41.86 45.39 -45.68
N LEU A 344 -42.73 46.00 -44.88
CA LEU A 344 -42.89 45.69 -43.46
C LEU A 344 -43.49 44.29 -43.24
N GLU A 345 -44.50 43.90 -44.02
CA GLU A 345 -45.06 42.54 -43.97
C GLU A 345 -44.03 41.49 -44.39
N ASP A 346 -43.25 41.74 -45.44
CA ASP A 346 -42.15 40.85 -45.85
C ASP A 346 -41.10 40.71 -44.74
N LYS A 347 -40.76 41.80 -44.04
CA LYS A 347 -39.87 41.75 -42.87
C LYS A 347 -40.47 40.93 -41.73
N LYS A 348 -41.75 41.12 -41.40
CA LYS A 348 -42.47 40.36 -40.37
C LYS A 348 -42.54 38.87 -40.70
N TRP A 349 -42.77 38.53 -41.97
CA TRP A 349 -42.73 37.16 -42.47
C TRP A 349 -41.33 36.57 -42.31
N ASN A 350 -40.28 37.29 -42.73
CA ASN A 350 -38.89 36.88 -42.57
C ASN A 350 -38.52 36.59 -41.11
N LEU A 351 -38.99 37.41 -40.15
CA LEU A 351 -38.81 37.15 -38.72
C LEU A 351 -39.54 35.88 -38.25
N THR A 352 -40.63 35.49 -38.93
CA THR A 352 -41.38 34.26 -38.60
C THR A 352 -40.67 33.03 -39.13
N ILE A 353 -40.30 33.01 -40.40
CA ILE A 353 -39.69 31.82 -41.03
C ILE A 353 -38.25 31.58 -40.58
N ASN A 354 -37.50 32.64 -40.22
CA ASN A 354 -36.08 32.53 -39.84
C ASN A 354 -35.83 32.46 -38.34
N LEU A 355 -36.87 32.34 -37.49
CA LEU A 355 -36.68 32.29 -36.03
C LEU A 355 -35.72 31.16 -35.62
N THR A 356 -35.93 29.95 -36.13
CA THR A 356 -35.08 28.80 -35.84
C THR A 356 -33.63 29.05 -36.27
N LYS A 357 -33.42 29.67 -37.43
CA LYS A 357 -32.08 30.01 -37.92
C LYS A 357 -31.39 31.02 -37.01
N ARG A 358 -32.09 32.08 -36.57
CA ARG A 358 -31.56 33.06 -35.60
C ARG A 358 -31.21 32.40 -34.26
N GLN A 359 -32.05 31.48 -33.78
CA GLN A 359 -31.78 30.71 -32.56
C GLN A 359 -30.53 29.83 -32.71
N GLN A 360 -30.38 29.15 -33.86
CA GLN A 360 -29.21 28.32 -34.14
C GLN A 360 -27.92 29.15 -34.16
N GLU A 361 -27.88 30.24 -34.94
CA GLU A 361 -26.71 31.13 -35.05
C GLU A 361 -26.26 31.66 -33.68
N THR A 362 -27.21 32.06 -32.82
CA THR A 362 -26.91 32.55 -31.47
C THR A 362 -26.41 31.43 -30.54
N SER A 363 -26.88 30.19 -30.77
CA SER A 363 -26.52 29.03 -29.95
C SER A 363 -25.19 28.38 -30.34
N GLU A 364 -24.67 28.61 -31.56
CA GLU A 364 -23.45 27.94 -32.04
C GLU A 364 -22.22 28.25 -31.20
N LEU A 365 -22.03 29.52 -30.82
CA LEU A 365 -20.91 29.93 -29.98
C LEU A 365 -20.99 29.28 -28.59
N LEU A 366 -22.19 29.19 -28.02
CA LEU A 366 -22.44 28.50 -26.75
C LEU A 366 -22.10 27.00 -26.86
N LYS A 367 -22.61 26.31 -27.89
CA LYS A 367 -22.30 24.89 -28.13
C LYS A 367 -20.81 24.63 -28.28
N LYS A 368 -20.10 25.49 -29.03
CA LYS A 368 -18.64 25.40 -29.19
C LYS A 368 -17.92 25.55 -27.84
N ALA A 369 -18.33 26.53 -27.02
CA ALA A 369 -17.74 26.74 -25.69
C ALA A 369 -17.97 25.57 -24.73
N PHE A 370 -19.20 25.03 -24.67
CA PHE A 370 -19.51 23.86 -23.84
C PHE A 370 -18.82 22.59 -24.34
N THR A 371 -18.75 22.38 -25.65
CA THR A 371 -18.01 21.27 -26.26
C THR A 371 -16.53 21.32 -25.88
N LEU A 372 -15.91 22.50 -25.93
CA LEU A 372 -14.51 22.68 -25.51
C LEU A 372 -14.33 22.36 -24.02
N ARG A 373 -15.18 22.90 -23.14
CA ARG A 373 -15.13 22.60 -21.69
C ARG A 373 -15.27 21.10 -21.41
N ARG A 374 -16.21 20.43 -22.09
CA ARG A 374 -16.40 18.97 -21.97
C ARG A 374 -15.17 18.21 -22.45
N LYS A 375 -14.62 18.58 -23.61
CA LYS A 375 -13.42 17.93 -24.16
C LYS A 375 -12.23 18.01 -23.19
N ILE A 376 -11.99 19.18 -22.60
CA ILE A 376 -10.92 19.35 -21.60
C ILE A 376 -11.11 18.39 -20.41
N LEU A 377 -12.35 18.21 -19.94
CA LEU A 377 -12.63 17.26 -18.85
C LEU A 377 -12.50 15.80 -19.28
N GLU A 378 -12.94 15.44 -20.48
CA GLU A 378 -12.79 14.07 -21.01
C GLU A 378 -11.32 13.72 -21.23
N ASP A 379 -10.52 14.62 -21.80
CA ASP A 379 -9.08 14.44 -21.96
C ASP A 379 -8.40 14.26 -20.58
N ALA A 380 -8.81 15.05 -19.58
CA ALA A 380 -8.34 14.91 -18.21
C ALA A 380 -8.78 13.58 -17.57
N LYS A 381 -10.00 13.10 -17.85
CA LYS A 381 -10.50 11.80 -17.37
C LYS A 381 -9.69 10.65 -17.95
N ILE A 382 -9.44 10.66 -19.27
CA ILE A 382 -8.63 9.65 -19.95
C ILE A 382 -7.22 9.62 -19.36
N ALA A 383 -6.58 10.79 -19.20
CA ALA A 383 -5.26 10.87 -18.58
C ALA A 383 -5.23 10.27 -17.16
N ARG A 384 -6.29 10.47 -16.36
CA ARG A 384 -6.41 9.88 -15.03
C ARG A 384 -6.69 8.38 -15.07
N GLN A 385 -7.46 7.88 -16.03
CA GLN A 385 -7.66 6.44 -16.24
C GLN A 385 -6.36 5.74 -16.61
N THR A 386 -5.54 6.34 -17.48
CA THR A 386 -4.18 5.83 -17.77
C THR A 386 -3.32 5.83 -16.50
N ASN A 387 -3.35 6.90 -15.72
CA ASN A 387 -2.59 6.96 -14.46
C ASN A 387 -3.07 5.91 -13.44
N LEU A 388 -4.37 5.63 -13.39
CA LEU A 388 -4.94 4.58 -12.54
C LEU A 388 -4.40 3.21 -12.92
N GLN A 389 -4.37 2.90 -14.22
CA GLN A 389 -3.80 1.64 -14.72
C GLN A 389 -2.31 1.52 -14.35
N LEU A 390 -1.51 2.56 -14.62
CA LEU A 390 -0.08 2.59 -14.29
C LEU A 390 0.17 2.42 -12.78
N THR A 391 -0.66 3.06 -11.94
CA THR A 391 -0.57 2.95 -10.48
C THR A 391 -0.95 1.54 -10.01
N GLY A 392 -1.94 0.90 -10.64
CA GLY A 392 -2.31 -0.49 -10.39
C GLY A 392 -1.19 -1.48 -10.76
N GLU A 393 -0.58 -1.31 -11.93
CA GLU A 393 0.59 -2.11 -12.37
C GLU A 393 1.79 -1.92 -11.43
N LEU A 394 2.04 -0.67 -11.00
CA LEU A 394 3.07 -0.35 -10.01
C LEU A 394 2.79 -1.05 -8.67
N LEU A 395 1.54 -1.03 -8.19
CA LEU A 395 1.14 -1.71 -6.95
C LEU A 395 1.41 -3.21 -7.04
N LEU A 396 1.00 -3.87 -8.12
CA LEU A 396 1.23 -5.30 -8.35
C LEU A 396 2.74 -5.64 -8.36
N SER A 397 3.53 -4.83 -9.07
CA SER A 397 4.99 -4.99 -9.12
C SER A 397 5.63 -4.84 -7.73
N LYS A 398 5.19 -3.84 -6.95
CA LYS A 398 5.68 -3.59 -5.59
C LYS A 398 5.26 -4.66 -4.61
N LYS A 399 4.04 -5.20 -4.72
CA LYS A 399 3.59 -6.38 -3.95
C LYS A 399 4.49 -7.58 -4.20
N ALA A 400 4.77 -7.89 -5.47
CA ALA A 400 5.66 -8.99 -5.83
C ALA A 400 7.09 -8.79 -5.29
N ALA A 401 7.62 -7.56 -5.37
CA ALA A 401 8.94 -7.22 -4.84
C ALA A 401 9.00 -7.33 -3.32
N ALA A 402 7.97 -6.86 -2.60
CA ALA A 402 7.86 -6.97 -1.15
C ALA A 402 7.80 -8.44 -0.71
N ARG A 403 6.96 -9.24 -1.38
CA ARG A 403 6.88 -10.69 -1.15
C ARG A 403 8.22 -11.39 -1.40
N LYS A 404 8.93 -11.05 -2.47
CA LYS A 404 10.26 -11.61 -2.75
C LYS A 404 11.27 -11.26 -1.64
N LYS A 405 11.30 -10.00 -1.19
CA LYS A 405 12.17 -9.57 -0.06
C LYS A 405 11.83 -10.33 1.22
N PHE A 406 10.53 -10.48 1.51
CA PHE A 406 10.06 -11.25 2.64
C PHE A 406 10.50 -12.72 2.55
N MET A 407 10.32 -13.38 1.41
CA MET A 407 10.72 -14.79 1.24
C MET A 407 12.21 -15.01 1.48
N VAL A 408 13.07 -14.08 1.05
CA VAL A 408 14.52 -14.14 1.32
C VAL A 408 14.77 -14.03 2.83
N TYR A 409 14.19 -13.04 3.50
CA TYR A 409 14.33 -12.87 4.95
C TYR A 409 13.79 -14.08 5.74
N ALA A 410 12.64 -14.62 5.35
CA ALA A 410 12.03 -15.78 5.99
C ALA A 410 12.88 -17.04 5.84
N ALA A 411 13.57 -17.21 4.70
CA ALA A 411 14.51 -18.30 4.49
C ALA A 411 15.76 -18.16 5.37
N ASP A 412 16.30 -16.96 5.51
CA ASP A 412 17.43 -16.69 6.43
C ASP A 412 17.04 -17.02 7.88
N ALA A 413 15.86 -16.57 8.32
CA ALA A 413 15.33 -16.88 9.65
C ALA A 413 15.05 -18.39 9.86
N ASP A 414 14.63 -19.12 8.83
CA ASP A 414 14.45 -20.58 8.92
C ASP A 414 15.79 -21.32 9.03
N ASN A 415 16.78 -20.92 8.23
CA ASN A 415 18.13 -21.48 8.31
C ASN A 415 18.73 -21.31 9.72
N GLU A 416 18.58 -20.13 10.30
CA GLU A 416 19.02 -19.85 11.67
C GLU A 416 18.22 -20.61 12.73
N ARG A 417 16.90 -20.76 12.55
CA ARG A 417 16.05 -21.60 13.40
C ARG A 417 16.49 -23.07 13.36
N VAL A 418 16.82 -23.62 12.19
CA VAL A 418 17.32 -25.01 12.07
C VAL A 418 18.64 -25.18 12.84
N ARG A 419 19.56 -24.22 12.71
CA ARG A 419 20.83 -24.20 13.47
C ARG A 419 20.60 -24.17 14.97
N LEU A 420 19.69 -23.30 15.42
CA LEU A 420 19.27 -23.20 16.81
C LEU A 420 18.76 -24.54 17.37
N VAL A 421 17.81 -25.16 16.65
CA VAL A 421 17.22 -26.45 17.06
C VAL A 421 18.30 -27.53 17.17
N ARG A 422 19.20 -27.63 16.19
CA ARG A 422 20.30 -28.61 16.22
C ARG A 422 21.23 -28.39 17.41
N ALA A 423 21.58 -27.14 17.71
CA ALA A 423 22.45 -26.82 18.82
C ALA A 423 21.79 -27.13 20.18
N CYS A 424 20.50 -26.81 20.35
CA CYS A 424 19.74 -27.17 21.55
C CYS A 424 19.62 -28.69 21.73
N GLN A 425 19.33 -29.43 20.65
CA GLN A 425 19.29 -30.90 20.66
C GLN A 425 20.65 -31.49 21.06
N LYS A 426 21.73 -30.96 20.48
CA LYS A 426 23.10 -31.37 20.80
C LYS A 426 23.47 -31.11 22.26
N ALA A 427 23.01 -30.00 22.84
CA ALA A 427 23.22 -29.65 24.24
C ALA A 427 22.31 -30.43 25.22
N GLY A 428 21.26 -31.10 24.72
CA GLY A 428 20.27 -31.78 25.54
C GLY A 428 19.40 -30.82 26.37
N CYS A 429 19.13 -29.62 25.87
CA CYS A 429 18.34 -28.60 26.57
C CYS A 429 17.07 -28.20 25.81
N SER A 430 16.11 -27.57 26.51
CA SER A 430 14.96 -26.93 25.87
C SER A 430 15.40 -25.80 24.96
N CYS A 431 14.61 -25.51 23.92
CA CYS A 431 14.93 -24.45 22.96
C CYS A 431 13.74 -23.49 22.81
N TYR A 432 13.95 -22.21 23.05
CA TYR A 432 12.99 -21.17 22.65
C TYR A 432 13.25 -20.78 21.20
N GLY A 433 12.22 -20.31 20.48
CA GLY A 433 12.37 -19.86 19.08
C GLY A 433 12.25 -20.96 18.02
N ILE A 434 11.81 -22.16 18.38
CA ILE A 434 11.45 -23.22 17.42
C ILE A 434 10.32 -22.77 16.48
N ASP A 435 9.47 -21.85 16.93
CA ASP A 435 8.34 -21.26 16.22
C ASP A 435 8.65 -19.89 15.59
N THR A 436 9.90 -19.42 15.65
CA THR A 436 10.28 -18.07 15.16
C THR A 436 9.90 -17.86 13.70
N HIS A 437 10.22 -18.83 12.82
CA HIS A 437 9.85 -18.75 11.41
C HIS A 437 8.32 -18.69 11.22
N GLY A 438 7.56 -19.55 11.90
CA GLY A 438 6.10 -19.58 11.82
C GLY A 438 5.47 -18.27 12.32
N THR A 439 6.02 -17.69 13.37
CA THR A 439 5.58 -16.38 13.90
C THR A 439 5.83 -15.26 12.89
N ILE A 440 7.02 -15.23 12.27
CA ILE A 440 7.36 -14.25 11.23
C ILE A 440 6.41 -14.36 10.03
N VAL A 441 6.22 -15.58 9.52
CA VAL A 441 5.33 -15.83 8.38
C VAL A 441 3.88 -15.48 8.72
N GLY A 442 3.41 -15.84 9.93
CA GLY A 442 2.08 -15.47 10.40
C GLY A 442 1.86 -13.96 10.46
N ASN A 443 2.85 -13.21 10.94
CA ASN A 443 2.79 -11.74 10.99
C ASN A 443 2.80 -11.12 9.59
N TRP A 444 3.64 -11.63 8.68
CA TRP A 444 3.66 -11.16 7.29
C TRP A 444 2.31 -11.40 6.61
N ASN A 445 1.74 -12.61 6.72
CA ASN A 445 0.48 -12.95 6.06
C ASN A 445 -0.67 -12.07 6.56
N LYS A 446 -0.69 -11.70 7.84
CA LYS A 446 -1.66 -10.73 8.38
C LYS A 446 -1.49 -9.37 7.73
N ALA A 447 -0.26 -8.84 7.71
CA ALA A 447 0.02 -7.54 7.12
C ALA A 447 -0.26 -7.50 5.60
N GLU A 448 0.12 -8.54 4.86
CA GLU A 448 -0.19 -8.69 3.43
C GLU A 448 -1.71 -8.80 3.20
N GLY A 449 -2.42 -9.52 4.06
CA GLY A 449 -3.88 -9.57 4.06
C GLY A 449 -4.50 -8.17 4.20
N CYS A 450 -4.01 -7.38 5.14
CA CYS A 450 -4.44 -5.99 5.34
C CYS A 450 -4.21 -5.10 4.10
N VAL A 451 -3.12 -5.31 3.35
CA VAL A 451 -2.90 -4.63 2.07
C VAL A 451 -3.97 -5.01 1.05
N GLY A 452 -4.34 -6.29 0.97
CA GLY A 452 -5.40 -6.77 0.09
C GLY A 452 -6.77 -6.20 0.44
N GLU A 453 -7.12 -6.22 1.72
CA GLU A 453 -8.38 -5.65 2.20
C GLU A 453 -8.45 -4.14 1.99
N MET A 454 -7.36 -3.40 2.24
CA MET A 454 -7.29 -1.96 1.97
C MET A 454 -7.43 -1.62 0.50
N GLU A 455 -6.83 -2.39 -0.40
CA GLU A 455 -7.00 -2.19 -1.84
C GLU A 455 -8.46 -2.42 -2.30
N ALA A 456 -9.17 -3.36 -1.66
CA ALA A 456 -10.55 -3.68 -1.98
C ALA A 456 -11.56 -2.73 -1.33
N ALA A 457 -11.23 -2.19 -0.16
CA ALA A 457 -12.03 -1.29 0.65
C ALA A 457 -12.04 0.14 0.10
N HIS A 458 -12.53 0.30 -1.13
CA HIS A 458 -12.77 1.62 -1.68
C HIS A 458 -13.91 2.30 -0.89
N PHE A 459 -13.70 3.54 -0.45
CA PHE A 459 -14.67 4.41 0.25
C PHE A 459 -15.00 4.13 1.72
N THR A 460 -14.60 3.00 2.31
CA THR A 460 -14.78 2.80 3.75
C THR A 460 -13.59 3.44 4.45
N THR A 461 -13.76 4.70 4.86
CA THR A 461 -12.86 5.34 5.83
C THR A 461 -12.83 4.58 7.16
N ASP A 462 -13.71 3.59 7.34
CA ASP A 462 -13.76 2.71 8.50
C ASP A 462 -12.47 1.87 8.64
N PRO A 463 -11.99 1.68 9.87
CA PRO A 463 -10.86 0.80 10.11
C PRO A 463 -11.24 -0.63 9.74
N ILE A 464 -10.43 -1.25 8.90
CA ILE A 464 -10.58 -2.68 8.59
C ILE A 464 -10.18 -3.46 9.84
N TYR A 465 -11.08 -4.32 10.31
CA TYR A 465 -10.89 -5.06 11.55
C TYR A 465 -9.61 -5.92 11.48
N GLY A 466 -8.70 -5.72 12.43
CA GLY A 466 -7.41 -6.44 12.46
C GLY A 466 -6.25 -5.76 11.74
N CYS A 467 -6.48 -4.60 11.11
CA CYS A 467 -5.48 -3.87 10.29
C CYS A 467 -5.21 -2.45 10.78
N VAL A 468 -5.23 -2.24 12.10
CA VAL A 468 -5.23 -0.89 12.72
C VAL A 468 -3.98 -0.09 12.36
N GLU A 469 -2.81 -0.74 12.35
CA GLU A 469 -1.52 -0.10 12.06
C GLU A 469 -1.44 0.31 10.58
N GLU A 470 -1.80 -0.60 9.68
CA GLU A 470 -1.86 -0.36 8.24
C GLU A 470 -2.89 0.71 7.88
N THR A 471 -4.05 0.69 8.53
CA THR A 471 -5.11 1.70 8.37
C THR A 471 -4.57 3.09 8.69
N ALA A 472 -3.78 3.24 9.77
CA ALA A 472 -3.24 4.54 10.16
C ALA A 472 -2.30 5.09 9.08
N ILE A 473 -1.41 4.26 8.53
CA ILE A 473 -0.49 4.64 7.46
C ILE A 473 -1.27 5.04 6.19
N TYR A 474 -2.25 4.22 5.79
CA TYR A 474 -3.11 4.52 4.65
C TYR A 474 -3.83 5.86 4.84
N ARG A 475 -4.50 6.06 5.98
CA ARG A 475 -5.25 7.29 6.28
C ARG A 475 -4.36 8.52 6.27
N GLN A 476 -3.14 8.43 6.79
CA GLN A 476 -2.18 9.53 6.77
C GLN A 476 -1.88 9.98 5.33
N HIS A 477 -1.54 9.04 4.45
CA HIS A 477 -1.26 9.34 3.06
C HIS A 477 -2.50 9.83 2.32
N TYR A 478 -3.63 9.15 2.47
CA TYR A 478 -4.86 9.50 1.76
C TYR A 478 -5.41 10.87 2.18
N SER A 479 -5.41 11.19 3.49
CA SER A 479 -5.84 12.50 3.98
C SER A 479 -4.98 13.64 3.42
N SER A 480 -3.67 13.41 3.28
CA SER A 480 -2.77 14.41 2.69
C SER A 480 -3.12 14.74 1.23
N LEU A 481 -3.63 13.76 0.48
CA LEU A 481 -4.07 13.94 -0.90
C LEU A 481 -5.43 14.65 -0.98
N ILE A 482 -6.38 14.26 -0.13
CA ILE A 482 -7.72 14.86 -0.08
C ILE A 482 -7.67 16.34 0.32
N ASN A 483 -6.79 16.72 1.25
CA ASN A 483 -6.68 18.12 1.70
C ASN A 483 -6.32 19.11 0.57
N GLY A 484 -5.85 18.62 -0.59
CA GLY A 484 -5.61 19.42 -1.78
C GLY A 484 -6.83 19.62 -2.69
N LEU A 485 -8.00 19.06 -2.37
CA LEU A 485 -9.21 19.20 -3.17
C LEU A 485 -9.91 20.54 -2.90
N SER A 486 -10.48 21.13 -3.95
CA SER A 486 -11.34 22.31 -3.83
C SER A 486 -12.72 21.94 -3.25
N ASP A 487 -13.42 22.90 -2.65
CA ASP A 487 -14.80 22.68 -2.16
C ASP A 487 -15.75 22.17 -3.26
N ALA A 488 -15.53 22.60 -4.51
CA ALA A 488 -16.30 22.12 -5.65
C ALA A 488 -16.04 20.63 -5.94
N ASP A 489 -14.79 20.18 -5.80
CA ASP A 489 -14.41 18.78 -5.95
C ASP A 489 -14.95 17.94 -4.80
N ILE A 490 -14.91 18.45 -3.57
CA ILE A 490 -15.48 17.79 -2.39
C ILE A 490 -17.00 17.61 -2.56
N ARG A 491 -17.72 18.64 -3.01
CA ARG A 491 -19.15 18.53 -3.31
C ARG A 491 -19.44 17.52 -4.43
N ALA A 492 -18.61 17.46 -5.46
CA ALA A 492 -18.75 16.47 -6.52
C ALA A 492 -18.57 15.04 -5.98
N LEU A 493 -17.59 14.80 -5.10
CA LEU A 493 -17.44 13.53 -4.39
C LEU A 493 -18.63 13.20 -3.49
N GLN A 494 -19.19 14.19 -2.79
CA GLN A 494 -20.38 13.99 -1.95
C GLN A 494 -21.62 13.61 -2.78
N LYS A 495 -21.83 14.25 -3.94
CA LYS A 495 -22.90 13.86 -4.89
C LYS A 495 -22.74 12.40 -5.34
N GLN A 496 -21.51 11.99 -5.66
CA GLN A 496 -21.23 10.62 -6.09
C GLN A 496 -21.38 9.61 -4.95
N SER A 497 -20.82 9.90 -3.78
CA SER A 497 -20.89 9.02 -2.60
C SER A 497 -22.29 8.92 -2.02
N GLY A 498 -23.10 9.98 -2.06
CA GLY A 498 -24.52 9.94 -1.72
C GLY A 498 -25.30 8.98 -2.63
N LYS A 499 -24.99 8.98 -3.93
CA LYS A 499 -25.55 8.04 -4.91
C LYS A 499 -25.08 6.60 -4.65
N ILE A 500 -23.78 6.38 -4.42
CA ILE A 500 -23.22 5.05 -4.11
C ILE A 500 -23.77 4.49 -2.79
N ARG A 501 -23.92 5.33 -1.75
CA ARG A 501 -24.49 4.92 -0.45
C ARG A 501 -25.97 4.55 -0.59
N TYR A 502 -26.73 5.30 -1.39
CA TYR A 502 -28.12 4.99 -1.70
C TYR A 502 -28.24 3.68 -2.50
N ASP A 503 -27.39 3.47 -3.50
CA ASP A 503 -27.35 2.25 -4.31
C ASP A 503 -26.94 1.01 -3.48
N LEU A 504 -25.98 1.16 -2.55
CA LEU A 504 -25.58 0.09 -1.62
C LEU A 504 -26.67 -0.26 -0.61
N ILE A 505 -27.40 0.74 -0.10
CA ILE A 505 -28.56 0.51 0.78
C ILE A 505 -29.67 -0.19 0.01
N LEU A 506 -29.99 0.26 -1.22
CA LEU A 506 -30.97 -0.39 -2.08
C LEU A 506 -30.58 -1.84 -2.35
N LYS A 507 -29.32 -2.13 -2.69
CA LYS A 507 -28.83 -3.49 -2.98
C LYS A 507 -28.85 -4.43 -1.76
N LYS A 508 -28.84 -3.88 -0.53
CA LYS A 508 -29.02 -4.63 0.73
C LYS A 508 -30.47 -4.81 1.15
N ILE A 509 -31.40 -4.04 0.59
CA ILE A 509 -32.85 -4.15 0.86
C ILE A 509 -33.54 -4.98 -0.24
N SER A 510 -32.96 -5.05 -1.44
CA SER A 510 -33.52 -5.76 -2.60
C SER A 510 -32.92 -7.15 -2.87
N ASN A 511 -31.92 -7.56 -2.07
CA ASN A 511 -31.47 -8.95 -1.89
C ASN A 511 -31.72 -9.33 -0.44
#